data_AF-A0A9C9BZN5-F1
#
_entry.id   AF-A0A9C9BZN5-F1
#
_cell.length_a   1.000
_cell.length_b   1.000
_cell.length_c   1.000
_cell.angle_alpha   90.00
_cell.angle_beta   90.00
_cell.angle_gamma   90.00
#
_symmetry.space_group_name_H-M   'P 1'
#
loop_
_entity.id
_entity.type
_entity.pdbx_description
1 polymer ?
#
loop_
_entity_poly.entity_id
_entity_poly.type
_entity_poly.pdbx_seq_one_letter_code
_entity_poly.pdbx_strand_id
1 'polypeptide(L)'
;MSKPVKMTPMLRQYLEIKEQHRDTILFYRMGDFYEMFFDDAVTASKVLGITLTSRSAKDEANKVPMCGIPFHAVSGYLGKMIKAGFRVAICEQVEDPKEARGIVRREVVRVVTPGVTTDDQILDEKSNTFVCSLCLDGRRKKMVAGLGFLDVSTGNFLISESDCSEDTFDGILDDLTRMQPAELLIAECDQEALQPLIDTLDTLLDGICLTLRSDLHFDRETAATTLTEHFGTTGLAGFGCDHLRAGIRAGGALLGYIQETQRTDLSYIKKISPLNKSGYLIIDESSRRNLELTETIIGGRREGSLLWVLDLTCTPMGARFLRQQLLFPLQDREKIINRLGSVESLLADPRLQENIRLILTEIYDIERLCSRLVLGQGNARDMSSLGISLARLPELKLLLADSGPGLLQLLGRDLDPLTDLHELIERAIRNDAPVTLREGNLIKEGYHKELD
;
A
#
# COMPACT_ATOMS: atom_id res chain seq x y z
N MET A 1 -42.21 -20.27 -6.90
CA MET A 1 -41.25 -19.71 -7.86
C MET A 1 -41.50 -18.22 -7.93
N SER A 2 -40.64 -17.40 -7.33
CA SER A 2 -40.75 -15.94 -7.39
C SER A 2 -40.58 -15.49 -8.85
N LYS A 3 -41.39 -14.52 -9.30
CA LYS A 3 -41.22 -13.92 -10.61
C LYS A 3 -39.81 -13.29 -10.68
N PRO A 4 -39.08 -13.45 -11.80
CA PRO A 4 -37.77 -12.81 -11.95
C PRO A 4 -37.95 -11.30 -11.89
N VAL A 5 -37.11 -10.64 -11.09
CA VAL A 5 -37.05 -9.18 -10.96
C VAL A 5 -36.94 -8.57 -12.35
N LYS A 6 -37.82 -7.62 -12.67
CA LYS A 6 -37.81 -6.90 -13.94
C LYS A 6 -36.52 -6.08 -14.04
N MET A 7 -35.54 -6.65 -14.72
CA MET A 7 -34.19 -6.11 -14.78
C MET A 7 -34.18 -4.81 -15.58
N THR A 8 -34.05 -3.68 -14.87
CA THR A 8 -33.86 -2.37 -15.52
C THR A 8 -32.51 -2.34 -16.23
N PRO A 9 -32.35 -1.54 -17.30
CA PRO A 9 -31.08 -1.45 -18.00
C PRO A 9 -29.90 -1.07 -17.07
N MET A 10 -30.16 -0.31 -16.00
CA MET A 10 -29.14 0.04 -15.00
C MET A 10 -28.75 -1.15 -14.12
N LEU A 11 -29.73 -1.96 -13.67
CA LEU A 11 -29.41 -3.16 -12.90
C LEU A 11 -28.68 -4.21 -13.75
N ARG A 12 -28.92 -4.25 -15.07
CA ARG A 12 -28.13 -5.08 -15.99
C ARG A 12 -26.68 -4.64 -16.01
N GLN A 13 -26.42 -3.35 -16.24
CA GLN A 13 -25.07 -2.78 -16.21
C GLN A 13 -24.38 -3.03 -14.86
N TYR A 14 -25.10 -2.89 -13.73
CA TYR A 14 -24.57 -3.23 -12.40
C TYR A 14 -24.15 -4.69 -12.30
N LEU A 15 -25.02 -5.62 -12.70
CA LEU A 15 -24.74 -7.06 -12.63
C LEU A 15 -23.61 -7.48 -13.58
N GLU A 16 -23.54 -6.89 -14.77
CA GLU A 16 -22.44 -7.12 -15.73
C GLU A 16 -21.09 -6.69 -15.14
N ILE A 17 -21.04 -5.54 -14.45
CA ILE A 17 -19.82 -5.07 -13.79
C ILE A 17 -19.51 -5.93 -12.55
N LYS A 18 -20.53 -6.27 -11.76
CA LYS A 18 -20.38 -7.12 -10.57
C LYS A 18 -19.89 -8.52 -10.93
N GLU A 19 -20.29 -9.05 -12.08
CA GLU A 19 -19.83 -10.35 -12.59
C GLU A 19 -18.31 -10.36 -12.85
N GLN A 20 -17.74 -9.23 -13.22
CA GLN A 20 -16.29 -9.07 -13.40
C GLN A 20 -15.54 -8.88 -12.07
N HIS A 21 -16.25 -8.57 -10.98
CA HIS A 21 -15.70 -8.23 -9.67
C HIS A 21 -16.48 -8.90 -8.52
N ARG A 22 -16.73 -10.20 -8.66
CA ARG A 22 -17.64 -10.98 -7.78
C ARG A 22 -17.22 -10.96 -6.31
N ASP A 23 -15.92 -10.91 -6.07
CA ASP A 23 -15.22 -10.95 -4.79
C ASP A 23 -15.11 -9.58 -4.09
N THR A 24 -15.63 -8.51 -4.70
CA THR A 24 -15.56 -7.14 -4.15
C THR A 24 -16.95 -6.59 -3.84
N ILE A 25 -17.07 -5.66 -2.89
CA ILE A 25 -18.26 -4.84 -2.74
C ILE A 25 -18.24 -3.74 -3.80
N LEU A 26 -19.26 -3.66 -4.65
CA LEU A 26 -19.31 -2.70 -5.75
C LEU A 26 -19.93 -1.38 -5.31
N PHE A 27 -19.10 -0.35 -5.10
CA PHE A 27 -19.55 1.03 -4.91
C PHE A 27 -19.90 1.62 -6.27
N TYR A 28 -21.19 1.63 -6.59
CA TYR A 28 -21.69 2.01 -7.92
C TYR A 28 -22.15 3.48 -7.94
N ARG A 29 -21.46 4.32 -8.71
CA ARG A 29 -21.75 5.77 -8.78
C ARG A 29 -23.12 6.05 -9.40
N MET A 30 -24.01 6.66 -8.61
CA MET A 30 -25.29 7.18 -9.08
C MET A 30 -25.57 8.58 -8.55
N GLY A 31 -25.48 9.58 -9.44
CA GLY A 31 -25.67 10.98 -9.05
C GLY A 31 -24.64 11.35 -7.98
N ASP A 32 -25.09 11.84 -6.82
CA ASP A 32 -24.23 12.19 -5.69
C ASP A 32 -24.03 11.08 -4.65
N PHE A 33 -24.39 9.84 -4.99
CA PHE A 33 -24.23 8.69 -4.11
C PHE A 33 -23.37 7.60 -4.75
N TYR A 34 -22.77 6.78 -3.88
CA TYR A 34 -22.40 5.41 -4.21
C TYR A 34 -23.47 4.50 -3.66
N GLU A 35 -24.09 3.70 -4.54
CA GLU A 35 -25.12 2.74 -4.16
C GLU A 35 -24.58 1.32 -4.32
N MET A 36 -25.00 0.43 -3.42
CA MET A 36 -24.78 -1.01 -3.49
C MET A 36 -26.14 -1.70 -3.61
N PHE A 37 -26.20 -2.82 -4.33
CA PHE A 37 -27.43 -3.60 -4.54
C PHE A 37 -27.27 -5.06 -4.14
N PHE A 38 -28.39 -5.75 -3.92
CA PHE A 38 -28.44 -7.19 -3.63
C PHE A 38 -27.60 -7.55 -2.38
N ASP A 39 -26.75 -8.57 -2.46
CA ASP A 39 -25.95 -9.05 -1.33
C ASP A 39 -24.92 -8.01 -0.88
N ASP A 40 -24.37 -7.22 -1.80
CA ASP A 40 -23.46 -6.12 -1.46
C ASP A 40 -24.16 -5.10 -0.55
N ALA A 41 -25.44 -4.81 -0.81
CA ALA A 41 -26.22 -3.90 0.04
C ALA A 41 -26.43 -4.46 1.44
N VAL A 42 -26.73 -5.76 1.55
CA VAL A 42 -26.96 -6.43 2.83
C VAL A 42 -25.67 -6.45 3.65
N THR A 43 -24.54 -6.80 3.03
CA THR A 43 -23.23 -6.83 3.68
C THR A 43 -22.79 -5.43 4.09
N ALA A 44 -22.78 -4.48 3.16
CA ALA A 44 -22.32 -3.12 3.42
C ALA A 44 -23.20 -2.40 4.45
N SER A 45 -24.52 -2.61 4.46
CA SER A 45 -25.40 -1.99 5.47
C SER A 45 -25.03 -2.38 6.91
N LYS A 46 -24.69 -3.65 7.13
CA LYS A 46 -24.27 -4.16 8.44
C LYS A 46 -22.90 -3.64 8.85
N VAL A 47 -21.92 -3.70 7.94
CA VAL A 47 -20.54 -3.27 8.21
C VAL A 47 -20.46 -1.76 8.43
N LEU A 48 -21.14 -0.97 7.61
CA LEU A 48 -21.09 0.48 7.67
C LEU A 48 -22.05 1.07 8.71
N GLY A 49 -23.00 0.28 9.22
CA GLY A 49 -24.07 0.75 10.11
C GLY A 49 -25.02 1.73 9.42
N ILE A 50 -25.28 1.54 8.13
CA ILE A 50 -26.18 2.38 7.33
C ILE A 50 -27.52 1.69 7.07
N THR A 51 -28.56 2.47 6.79
CA THR A 51 -29.90 1.95 6.58
C THR A 51 -29.97 1.09 5.31
N LEU A 52 -30.36 -0.18 5.46
CA LEU A 52 -30.76 -1.04 4.35
C LEU A 52 -32.17 -0.66 3.90
N THR A 53 -32.30 -0.29 2.63
CA THR A 53 -33.56 0.07 2.00
C THR A 53 -33.84 -0.86 0.82
N SER A 54 -34.85 -0.55 0.01
CA SER A 54 -35.12 -1.30 -1.22
C SER A 54 -35.52 -0.37 -2.35
N ARG A 55 -34.95 -0.60 -3.52
CA ARG A 55 -35.42 0.02 -4.76
C ARG A 55 -36.72 -0.65 -5.19
N SER A 56 -37.66 0.14 -5.72
CA SER A 56 -39.01 -0.30 -6.10
C SER A 56 -39.83 -0.85 -4.92
N ALA A 57 -39.71 -0.25 -3.73
CA ALA A 57 -40.38 -0.68 -2.48
C ALA A 57 -41.91 -0.89 -2.57
N LYS A 58 -42.57 -0.37 -3.60
CA LYS A 58 -44.02 -0.50 -3.84
C LYS A 58 -44.42 -1.75 -4.64
N ASP A 59 -43.45 -2.49 -5.19
CA ASP A 59 -43.67 -3.70 -5.98
C ASP A 59 -42.86 -4.85 -5.38
N GLU A 60 -43.52 -5.67 -4.55
CA GLU A 60 -42.95 -6.85 -3.88
C GLU A 60 -42.23 -7.79 -4.84
N ALA A 61 -42.68 -7.88 -6.10
CA ALA A 61 -42.05 -8.75 -7.10
C ALA A 61 -40.73 -8.18 -7.67
N ASN A 62 -40.46 -6.89 -7.48
CA ASN A 62 -39.29 -6.18 -8.04
C ASN A 62 -38.43 -5.49 -6.97
N LYS A 63 -38.59 -5.90 -5.71
CA LYS A 63 -37.88 -5.32 -4.57
C LYS A 63 -36.41 -5.75 -4.60
N VAL A 64 -35.51 -4.77 -4.77
CA VAL A 64 -34.05 -5.01 -4.77
C VAL A 64 -33.45 -4.36 -3.52
N PRO A 65 -32.76 -5.11 -2.64
CA PRO A 65 -32.03 -4.54 -1.50
C PRO A 65 -31.04 -3.48 -1.97
N MET A 66 -30.98 -2.36 -1.25
CA MET A 66 -30.17 -1.22 -1.61
C MET A 66 -29.73 -0.45 -0.38
N CYS A 67 -28.47 -0.05 -0.33
CA CYS A 67 -28.00 0.99 0.58
C CYS A 67 -27.03 1.90 -0.18
N GLY A 68 -26.72 3.07 0.38
CA GLY A 68 -25.83 4.01 -0.29
C GLY A 68 -25.23 5.03 0.66
N ILE A 69 -24.14 5.62 0.20
CA ILE A 69 -23.36 6.61 0.93
C ILE A 69 -23.14 7.85 0.05
N PRO A 70 -23.03 9.06 0.63
CA PRO A 70 -22.72 10.25 -0.13
C PRO A 70 -21.32 10.17 -0.75
N PHE A 71 -21.20 10.61 -2.01
CA PHE A 71 -19.93 10.67 -2.75
C PHE A 71 -18.79 11.30 -1.96
N HIS A 72 -19.06 12.48 -1.42
CA HIS A 72 -18.07 13.33 -0.76
C HIS A 72 -17.57 12.72 0.57
N ALA A 73 -18.26 11.70 1.08
CA ALA A 73 -17.91 11.02 2.31
C ALA A 73 -17.30 9.62 2.07
N VAL A 74 -17.03 9.25 0.81
CA VAL A 74 -16.62 7.88 0.44
C VAL A 74 -15.39 7.39 1.21
N SER A 75 -14.37 8.23 1.43
CA SER A 75 -13.13 7.83 2.11
C SER A 75 -13.37 7.21 3.49
N GLY A 76 -14.22 7.83 4.32
CA GLY A 76 -14.50 7.32 5.66
C GLY A 76 -15.25 5.99 5.66
N TYR A 77 -16.16 5.78 4.70
CA TYR A 77 -16.88 4.50 4.57
C TYR A 77 -16.00 3.42 3.95
N LEU A 78 -15.16 3.79 2.98
CA LEU A 78 -14.17 2.91 2.38
C LEU A 78 -13.23 2.37 3.46
N GLY A 79 -12.67 3.24 4.29
CA GLY A 79 -11.81 2.81 5.41
C GLY A 79 -12.48 1.83 6.37
N LYS A 80 -13.79 1.97 6.62
CA LYS A 80 -14.55 0.99 7.44
C LYS A 80 -14.70 -0.36 6.75
N MET A 81 -14.99 -0.39 5.45
CA MET A 81 -15.07 -1.66 4.69
C MET A 81 -13.72 -2.38 4.69
N ILE A 82 -12.64 -1.63 4.43
CA ILE A 82 -11.28 -2.15 4.33
C ILE A 82 -10.81 -2.70 5.69
N LYS A 83 -11.04 -1.97 6.79
CA LYS A 83 -10.75 -2.46 8.15
C LYS A 83 -11.56 -3.68 8.55
N ALA A 84 -12.72 -3.90 7.91
CA ALA A 84 -13.51 -5.11 8.09
C ALA A 84 -13.10 -6.26 7.14
N GLY A 85 -11.99 -6.12 6.40
CA GLY A 85 -11.42 -7.14 5.53
C GLY A 85 -12.06 -7.22 4.13
N PHE A 86 -12.96 -6.30 3.78
CA PHE A 86 -13.63 -6.31 2.47
C PHE A 86 -12.86 -5.57 1.40
N ARG A 87 -12.79 -6.14 0.21
CA ARG A 87 -12.32 -5.45 -1.01
C ARG A 87 -13.47 -4.67 -1.64
N VAL A 88 -13.21 -3.47 -2.14
CA VAL A 88 -14.24 -2.56 -2.66
C VAL A 88 -13.86 -2.08 -4.07
N ALA A 89 -14.70 -2.37 -5.05
CA ALA A 89 -14.57 -1.83 -6.41
C ALA A 89 -15.28 -0.49 -6.52
N ILE A 90 -14.57 0.55 -6.95
CA ILE A 90 -15.11 1.90 -7.17
C ILE A 90 -15.49 2.03 -8.65
N CYS A 91 -16.79 2.10 -8.91
CA CYS A 91 -17.35 2.20 -10.24
C CYS A 91 -17.86 3.62 -10.49
N GLU A 92 -17.23 4.33 -11.43
CA GLU A 92 -17.48 5.73 -11.74
C GLU A 92 -18.20 5.91 -13.08
N GLN A 93 -18.78 7.09 -13.29
CA GLN A 93 -19.34 7.50 -14.57
C GLN A 93 -18.21 7.99 -15.48
N VAL A 94 -18.02 7.33 -16.63
CA VAL A 94 -16.95 7.67 -17.59
C VAL A 94 -17.43 8.56 -18.73
N GLU A 95 -18.73 8.81 -18.83
CA GLU A 95 -19.37 9.67 -19.82
C GLU A 95 -20.15 10.80 -19.14
N ASP A 96 -20.22 11.97 -19.76
CA ASP A 96 -21.08 13.06 -19.26
C ASP A 96 -22.55 12.63 -19.39
N PRO A 97 -23.33 12.64 -18.29
CA PRO A 97 -24.76 12.35 -18.33
C PRO A 97 -25.57 13.18 -19.33
N LYS A 98 -25.09 14.38 -19.69
CA LYS A 98 -25.74 15.28 -20.66
C LYS A 98 -25.49 14.86 -22.11
N GLU A 99 -24.38 14.19 -22.38
CA GLU A 99 -23.99 13.75 -23.72
C GLU A 99 -24.39 12.28 -23.98
N ALA A 100 -24.65 11.51 -22.92
CA ALA A 100 -25.00 10.11 -23.02
C ALA A 100 -26.37 9.88 -23.68
N ARG A 101 -26.38 9.11 -24.79
CA ARG A 101 -27.61 8.58 -25.40
C ARG A 101 -27.99 7.26 -24.73
N GLY A 102 -28.83 7.33 -23.69
CA GLY A 102 -29.32 6.14 -22.98
C GLY A 102 -28.78 6.05 -21.55
N ILE A 103 -28.18 4.92 -21.17
CA ILE A 103 -27.54 4.78 -19.87
C ILE A 103 -26.10 5.27 -19.95
N VAL A 104 -25.74 6.17 -19.04
CA VAL A 104 -24.37 6.63 -18.81
C VAL A 104 -23.45 5.42 -18.61
N ARG A 105 -22.40 5.30 -19.42
CA ARG A 105 -21.41 4.25 -19.26
C ARG A 105 -20.69 4.39 -17.92
N ARG A 106 -20.44 3.24 -17.29
CA ARG A 106 -19.75 3.16 -16.01
C ARG A 106 -18.70 2.08 -16.06
N GLU A 107 -17.60 2.34 -15.38
CA GLU A 107 -16.46 1.44 -15.32
C GLU A 107 -15.84 1.47 -13.94
N VAL A 108 -15.27 0.34 -13.53
CA VAL A 108 -14.45 0.27 -12.32
C VAL A 108 -13.14 0.99 -12.60
N VAL A 109 -12.93 2.12 -11.92
CA VAL A 109 -11.72 2.92 -12.07
C VAL A 109 -10.60 2.44 -11.15
N ARG A 110 -10.95 1.83 -10.02
CA ARG A 110 -10.00 1.23 -9.08
C ARG A 110 -10.66 0.19 -8.18
N VAL A 111 -9.87 -0.74 -7.67
CA VAL A 111 -10.25 -1.65 -6.59
C VAL A 111 -9.38 -1.33 -5.37
N VAL A 112 -10.03 -1.05 -4.24
CA VAL A 112 -9.35 -0.77 -2.98
C VAL A 112 -9.44 -2.00 -2.11
N THR A 113 -8.32 -2.41 -1.54
CA THR A 113 -8.19 -3.64 -0.75
C THR A 113 -7.43 -3.36 0.55
N PRO A 114 -7.46 -4.29 1.52
CA PRO A 114 -6.68 -4.14 2.76
C PRO A 114 -5.18 -3.92 2.53
N GLY A 115 -4.59 -4.55 1.51
CA GLY A 115 -3.17 -4.35 1.18
C GLY A 115 -2.91 -3.25 0.14
N VAL A 116 -3.89 -2.92 -0.70
CA VAL A 116 -3.75 -1.95 -1.80
C VAL A 116 -4.54 -0.68 -1.46
N THR A 117 -3.91 0.20 -0.68
CA THR A 117 -4.45 1.53 -0.37
C THR A 117 -3.34 2.56 -0.21
N THR A 118 -3.64 3.79 -0.60
CA THR A 118 -2.79 4.98 -0.40
C THR A 118 -3.55 6.08 0.33
N ASP A 119 -4.70 5.76 0.95
CA ASP A 119 -5.51 6.70 1.72
C ASP A 119 -4.97 6.79 3.15
N ASP A 120 -4.52 7.98 3.54
CA ASP A 120 -3.96 8.28 4.87
C ASP A 120 -4.99 8.09 6.00
N GLN A 121 -6.30 8.08 5.71
CA GLN A 121 -7.33 7.77 6.71
C GLN A 121 -7.40 6.27 7.05
N ILE A 122 -6.87 5.42 6.17
CA ILE A 122 -6.88 3.97 6.29
C ILE A 122 -5.55 3.48 6.84
N LEU A 123 -4.45 4.01 6.30
CA LEU A 123 -3.09 3.62 6.65
C LEU A 123 -2.70 4.12 8.04
N ASP A 124 -1.98 3.29 8.80
CA ASP A 124 -1.18 3.79 9.92
C ASP A 124 0.07 4.50 9.36
N GLU A 125 0.29 5.71 9.83
CA GLU A 125 1.41 6.58 9.44
C GLU A 125 2.76 5.90 9.70
N LYS A 126 2.85 5.12 10.78
CA LYS A 126 4.11 4.63 11.34
C LYS A 126 4.41 3.17 11.00
N SER A 127 3.57 2.51 10.20
CA SER A 127 3.78 1.13 9.73
C SER A 127 3.59 1.02 8.23
N ASN A 128 4.24 0.02 7.64
CA ASN A 128 4.04 -0.34 6.24
C ASN A 128 2.82 -1.25 6.12
N THR A 129 2.08 -1.13 5.02
CA THR A 129 0.97 -2.02 4.69
C THR A 129 1.35 -2.82 3.45
N PHE A 130 1.78 -4.05 3.65
CA PHE A 130 2.24 -4.91 2.56
C PHE A 130 1.09 -5.74 1.98
N VAL A 131 1.08 -5.88 0.66
CA VAL A 131 0.48 -7.03 -0.02
C VAL A 131 1.58 -8.07 -0.18
N CYS A 132 1.29 -9.32 0.15
CA CYS A 132 2.17 -10.44 -0.11
C CYS A 132 1.60 -11.32 -1.23
N SER A 133 2.42 -11.77 -2.16
CA SER A 133 2.10 -12.89 -3.05
C SER A 133 2.92 -14.11 -2.65
N LEU A 134 2.31 -15.29 -2.65
CA LEU A 134 2.96 -16.56 -2.34
C LEU A 134 2.64 -17.58 -3.45
N CYS A 135 3.68 -18.25 -3.95
CA CYS A 135 3.54 -19.37 -4.87
C CYS A 135 4.51 -20.50 -4.54
N LEU A 136 4.14 -21.72 -4.91
CA LEU A 136 4.96 -22.91 -4.71
C LEU A 136 5.57 -23.38 -6.04
N ASP A 137 6.88 -23.59 -6.08
CA ASP A 137 7.60 -24.16 -7.23
C ASP A 137 8.27 -25.49 -6.84
N GLY A 138 8.34 -26.44 -7.78
CA GLY A 138 8.95 -27.75 -7.59
C GLY A 138 7.97 -28.89 -7.30
N ARG A 139 8.50 -30.04 -6.86
CA ARG A 139 7.74 -31.27 -6.59
C ARG A 139 7.77 -31.57 -5.10
N ARG A 140 6.69 -32.11 -4.55
CA ARG A 140 6.43 -32.49 -3.13
C ARG A 140 7.62 -32.73 -2.19
N LYS A 141 8.71 -33.37 -2.63
CA LYS A 141 9.91 -33.65 -1.79
C LYS A 141 10.97 -32.53 -1.73
N LYS A 142 10.93 -31.57 -2.66
CA LYS A 142 11.79 -30.37 -2.72
C LYS A 142 10.97 -29.27 -3.36
N MET A 143 10.28 -28.53 -2.52
CA MET A 143 9.45 -27.39 -2.91
C MET A 143 10.17 -26.11 -2.50
N VAL A 144 10.06 -25.09 -3.33
CA VAL A 144 10.58 -23.75 -3.06
C VAL A 144 9.38 -22.82 -3.07
N ALA A 145 9.18 -22.12 -1.96
CA ALA A 145 8.19 -21.07 -1.88
C ALA A 145 8.79 -19.75 -2.32
N GLY A 146 8.12 -19.09 -3.27
CA GLY A 146 8.40 -17.73 -3.69
C GLY A 146 7.49 -16.77 -2.96
N LEU A 147 8.07 -15.72 -2.39
CA LEU A 147 7.35 -14.63 -1.73
C LEU A 147 7.65 -13.31 -2.43
N GLY A 148 6.64 -12.48 -2.59
CA GLY A 148 6.76 -11.09 -3.00
C GLY A 148 6.02 -10.20 -2.02
N PHE A 149 6.62 -9.11 -1.57
CA PHE A 149 6.01 -8.12 -0.68
C PHE A 149 6.08 -6.75 -1.34
N LEU A 150 4.95 -6.05 -1.39
CA LEU A 150 4.88 -4.70 -1.93
C LEU A 150 4.00 -3.82 -1.06
N ASP A 151 4.56 -2.71 -0.59
CA ASP A 151 3.81 -1.61 -0.01
C ASP A 151 3.58 -0.56 -1.10
N VAL A 152 2.32 -0.45 -1.54
CA VAL A 152 1.91 0.45 -2.63
C VAL A 152 2.08 1.92 -2.23
N SER A 153 1.98 2.24 -0.94
CA SER A 153 2.12 3.62 -0.46
C SER A 153 3.56 4.12 -0.50
N THR A 154 4.55 3.23 -0.54
CA THR A 154 5.98 3.57 -0.52
C THR A 154 6.75 3.10 -1.75
N GLY A 155 6.20 2.13 -2.49
CA GLY A 155 6.90 1.45 -3.59
C GLY A 155 7.97 0.47 -3.11
N ASN A 156 7.99 0.13 -1.82
CA ASN A 156 8.94 -0.84 -1.27
C ASN A 156 8.59 -2.25 -1.75
N PHE A 157 9.37 -2.75 -2.71
CA PHE A 157 9.17 -4.05 -3.35
C PHE A 157 10.31 -5.02 -3.00
N LEU A 158 9.94 -6.09 -2.27
CA LEU A 158 10.84 -7.14 -1.82
C LEU A 158 10.41 -8.49 -2.39
N ILE A 159 11.36 -9.35 -2.72
CA ILE A 159 11.09 -10.77 -3.03
C ILE A 159 12.00 -11.68 -2.21
N SER A 160 11.52 -12.86 -1.87
CA SER A 160 12.29 -13.87 -1.16
C SER A 160 11.97 -15.26 -1.68
N GLU A 161 12.86 -16.19 -1.36
CA GLU A 161 12.63 -17.61 -1.55
C GLU A 161 12.94 -18.35 -0.26
N SER A 162 12.19 -19.42 -0.02
CA SER A 162 12.46 -20.34 1.08
C SER A 162 12.25 -21.76 0.62
N ASP A 163 13.18 -22.65 0.95
CA ASP A 163 12.95 -24.08 0.83
C ASP A 163 11.82 -24.48 1.78
N CYS A 164 10.90 -25.30 1.29
CA CYS A 164 9.80 -25.84 2.08
C CYS A 164 9.61 -27.33 1.81
N SER A 165 9.05 -28.02 2.80
CA SER A 165 8.64 -29.41 2.68
C SER A 165 7.14 -29.52 2.95
N GLU A 166 6.50 -30.62 2.58
CA GLU A 166 5.06 -30.83 2.83
C GLU A 166 4.66 -30.62 4.31
N ASP A 167 5.60 -30.83 5.24
CA ASP A 167 5.31 -30.81 6.68
C ASP A 167 5.77 -29.52 7.40
N THR A 168 6.50 -28.61 6.73
CA THR A 168 7.05 -27.41 7.39
C THR A 168 7.04 -26.17 6.49
N PHE A 169 6.27 -25.18 6.94
CA PHE A 169 6.21 -23.83 6.38
C PHE A 169 6.94 -22.78 7.24
N ASP A 170 7.75 -23.21 8.20
CA ASP A 170 8.34 -22.35 9.24
C ASP A 170 9.04 -21.10 8.68
N GLY A 171 9.85 -21.25 7.63
CA GLY A 171 10.56 -20.13 7.01
C GLY A 171 9.64 -19.12 6.29
N ILE A 172 8.50 -19.60 5.76
CA ILE A 172 7.46 -18.77 5.14
C ILE A 172 6.65 -18.07 6.22
N LEU A 173 6.25 -18.82 7.24
CA LEU A 173 5.52 -18.33 8.41
C LEU A 173 6.31 -17.21 9.08
N ASP A 174 7.63 -17.38 9.22
CA ASP A 174 8.51 -16.36 9.77
C ASP A 174 8.54 -15.08 8.95
N ASP A 175 8.62 -15.17 7.63
CA ASP A 175 8.62 -13.99 6.77
C ASP A 175 7.25 -13.29 6.82
N LEU A 176 6.15 -14.05 6.73
CA LEU A 176 4.78 -13.52 6.75
C LEU A 176 4.45 -12.86 8.09
N THR A 177 4.76 -13.50 9.21
CA THR A 177 4.48 -12.94 10.55
C THR A 177 5.43 -11.80 10.91
N ARG A 178 6.64 -11.72 10.32
CA ARG A 178 7.54 -10.56 10.46
C ARG A 178 7.05 -9.36 9.65
N MET A 179 6.61 -9.60 8.42
CA MET A 179 6.17 -8.54 7.51
C MET A 179 4.72 -8.09 7.75
N GLN A 180 3.89 -8.96 8.35
CA GLN A 180 2.47 -8.73 8.65
C GLN A 180 1.70 -8.15 7.45
N PRO A 181 1.65 -8.85 6.30
CA PRO A 181 0.91 -8.35 5.14
C PRO A 181 -0.59 -8.25 5.46
N ALA A 182 -1.23 -7.19 4.98
CA ALA A 182 -2.67 -7.00 5.13
C ALA A 182 -3.47 -7.81 4.10
N GLU A 183 -2.82 -8.25 3.02
CA GLU A 183 -3.42 -9.08 1.99
C GLU A 183 -2.42 -10.11 1.47
N LEU A 184 -2.88 -11.35 1.28
CA LEU A 184 -2.12 -12.47 0.76
C LEU A 184 -2.74 -12.97 -0.56
N LEU A 185 -1.95 -12.93 -1.63
CA LEU A 185 -2.30 -13.45 -2.94
C LEU A 185 -1.72 -14.85 -3.11
N ILE A 186 -2.55 -15.81 -3.52
CA ILE A 186 -2.09 -17.16 -3.86
C ILE A 186 -2.68 -17.62 -5.19
N ALA A 187 -1.97 -18.53 -5.86
CA ALA A 187 -2.47 -19.22 -7.04
C ALA A 187 -3.60 -20.19 -6.65
N GLU A 188 -4.62 -20.31 -7.51
CA GLU A 188 -5.72 -21.28 -7.32
C GLU A 188 -5.20 -22.71 -7.17
N CYS A 189 -4.17 -23.10 -7.94
CA CYS A 189 -3.56 -24.43 -7.85
C CYS A 189 -2.85 -24.72 -6.52
N ASP A 190 -2.38 -23.68 -5.82
CA ASP A 190 -1.59 -23.81 -4.59
C ASP A 190 -2.47 -23.78 -3.33
N GLN A 191 -3.76 -23.46 -3.46
CA GLN A 191 -4.68 -23.28 -2.32
C GLN A 191 -4.76 -24.51 -1.41
N GLU A 192 -4.96 -25.70 -1.96
CA GLU A 192 -5.08 -26.93 -1.16
C GLU A 192 -3.78 -27.22 -0.39
N ALA A 193 -2.62 -27.00 -1.02
CA ALA A 193 -1.32 -27.25 -0.41
C ALA A 193 -1.00 -26.23 0.69
N LEU A 194 -1.45 -24.98 0.52
CA LEU A 194 -1.21 -23.89 1.47
C LEU A 194 -2.26 -23.81 2.59
N GLN A 195 -3.35 -24.59 2.52
CA GLN A 195 -4.43 -24.51 3.51
C GLN A 195 -3.96 -24.61 4.97
N PRO A 196 -3.04 -25.51 5.37
CA PRO A 196 -2.54 -25.55 6.75
C PRO A 196 -1.80 -24.28 7.17
N LEU A 197 -1.08 -23.65 6.24
CA LEU A 197 -0.42 -22.37 6.48
C LEU A 197 -1.46 -21.25 6.62
N ILE A 198 -2.47 -21.21 5.75
CA ILE A 198 -3.56 -20.22 5.77
C ILE A 198 -4.30 -20.28 7.11
N ASP A 199 -4.68 -21.48 7.58
CA ASP A 199 -5.36 -21.67 8.88
C ASP A 199 -4.51 -21.14 10.06
N THR A 200 -3.18 -21.32 9.96
CA THR A 200 -2.23 -20.82 10.96
C THR A 200 -2.14 -19.29 10.90
N LEU A 201 -2.07 -18.71 9.69
CA LEU A 201 -2.00 -17.27 9.49
C LEU A 201 -3.29 -16.56 9.94
N ASP A 202 -4.46 -17.14 9.69
CA ASP A 202 -5.75 -16.59 10.17
C ASP A 202 -5.79 -16.47 11.70
N THR A 203 -5.01 -17.31 12.40
CA THR A 203 -4.89 -17.26 13.87
C THR A 203 -3.86 -16.23 14.34
N LEU A 204 -2.76 -16.06 13.60
CA LEU A 204 -1.62 -15.22 14.01
C LEU A 204 -1.69 -13.79 13.48
N LEU A 205 -2.35 -13.58 12.35
CA LEU A 205 -2.49 -12.31 11.65
C LEU A 205 -3.98 -11.97 11.53
N ASP A 206 -4.51 -11.31 12.55
CA ASP A 206 -5.91 -10.91 12.59
C ASP A 206 -6.24 -9.99 11.40
N GLY A 207 -7.28 -10.35 10.65
CA GLY A 207 -7.77 -9.56 9.52
C GLY A 207 -6.96 -9.66 8.22
N ILE A 208 -6.06 -10.64 8.07
CA ILE A 208 -5.40 -10.88 6.78
C ILE A 208 -6.43 -11.21 5.69
N CYS A 209 -6.35 -10.51 4.56
CA CYS A 209 -7.25 -10.72 3.44
C CYS A 209 -6.65 -11.74 2.46
N LEU A 210 -7.31 -12.89 2.27
CA LEU A 210 -6.90 -13.87 1.27
C LEU A 210 -7.52 -13.57 -0.09
N THR A 211 -6.69 -13.47 -1.13
CA THR A 211 -7.13 -13.26 -2.52
C THR A 211 -6.60 -14.37 -3.42
N LEU A 212 -7.50 -15.19 -3.96
CA LEU A 212 -7.18 -16.20 -4.96
C LEU A 212 -7.01 -15.56 -6.33
N ARG A 213 -6.01 -16.04 -7.09
CA ARG A 213 -5.71 -15.54 -8.43
C ARG A 213 -5.47 -16.70 -9.38
N SER A 214 -5.87 -16.51 -10.64
CA SER A 214 -5.63 -17.50 -11.70
C SER A 214 -4.15 -17.85 -11.82
N ASP A 215 -3.87 -19.13 -12.02
CA ASP A 215 -2.52 -19.69 -12.16
C ASP A 215 -1.70 -19.01 -13.26
N LEU A 216 -2.37 -18.47 -14.30
CA LEU A 216 -1.74 -17.74 -15.40
C LEU A 216 -0.96 -16.51 -14.92
N HIS A 217 -1.42 -15.83 -13.87
CA HIS A 217 -0.70 -14.68 -13.31
C HIS A 217 0.61 -15.08 -12.65
N PHE A 218 0.71 -16.33 -12.21
CA PHE A 218 1.91 -16.92 -11.65
C PHE A 218 2.68 -17.72 -12.69
N ASP A 219 2.40 -17.61 -13.99
CA ASP A 219 3.27 -18.22 -14.98
C ASP A 219 4.67 -17.57 -14.95
N ARG A 220 5.72 -18.39 -15.08
CA ARG A 220 7.10 -17.93 -14.91
C ARG A 220 7.52 -16.94 -15.98
N GLU A 221 7.16 -17.18 -17.23
CA GLU A 221 7.53 -16.30 -18.35
C GLU A 221 6.74 -14.99 -18.28
N THR A 222 5.45 -15.11 -17.97
CA THR A 222 4.56 -13.96 -17.76
C THR A 222 5.06 -13.07 -16.61
N ALA A 223 5.34 -13.65 -15.44
CA ALA A 223 5.81 -12.92 -14.27
C ALA A 223 7.16 -12.22 -14.51
N ALA A 224 8.10 -12.91 -15.17
CA ALA A 224 9.39 -12.32 -15.53
C ALA A 224 9.21 -11.14 -16.50
N THR A 225 8.36 -11.31 -17.51
CA THR A 225 8.05 -10.27 -18.51
C THR A 225 7.41 -9.05 -17.87
N THR A 226 6.42 -9.24 -16.99
CA THR A 226 5.78 -8.14 -16.25
C THR A 226 6.80 -7.31 -15.46
N LEU A 227 7.76 -7.97 -14.80
CA LEU A 227 8.80 -7.26 -14.05
C LEU A 227 9.80 -6.55 -14.96
N THR A 228 10.29 -7.21 -16.01
CA THR A 228 11.30 -6.63 -16.91
C THR A 228 10.75 -5.45 -17.71
N GLU A 229 9.50 -5.53 -18.17
CA GLU A 229 8.80 -4.43 -18.84
C GLU A 229 8.60 -3.24 -17.90
N HIS A 230 8.12 -3.47 -16.68
CA HIS A 230 7.91 -2.40 -15.70
C HIS A 230 9.21 -1.68 -15.32
N PHE A 231 10.29 -2.43 -15.07
CA PHE A 231 11.59 -1.83 -14.72
C PHE A 231 12.40 -1.36 -15.92
N GLY A 232 11.96 -1.60 -17.16
CA GLY A 232 12.69 -1.26 -18.37
C GLY A 232 14.06 -1.94 -18.47
N THR A 233 14.16 -3.20 -18.02
CA THR A 233 15.42 -3.97 -17.97
C THR A 233 15.31 -5.25 -18.79
N THR A 234 16.44 -5.81 -19.23
CA THR A 234 16.44 -7.10 -19.95
C THR A 234 16.35 -8.31 -19.02
N GLY A 235 16.53 -8.10 -17.71
CA GLY A 235 16.58 -9.14 -16.69
C GLY A 235 16.83 -8.52 -15.32
N LEU A 236 16.80 -9.33 -14.27
CA LEU A 236 16.75 -8.84 -12.88
C LEU A 236 18.10 -8.98 -12.14
N ALA A 237 19.19 -9.24 -12.87
CA ALA A 237 20.54 -9.33 -12.34
C ALA A 237 21.02 -8.03 -11.68
N GLY A 238 20.68 -6.87 -12.27
CA GLY A 238 21.02 -5.56 -11.70
C GLY A 238 20.35 -5.27 -10.35
N PHE A 239 19.26 -5.96 -10.05
CA PHE A 239 18.55 -5.89 -8.76
C PHE A 239 19.03 -6.96 -7.76
N GLY A 240 19.88 -7.89 -8.19
CA GLY A 240 20.30 -9.03 -7.38
C GLY A 240 19.23 -10.11 -7.23
N CYS A 241 18.25 -10.17 -8.13
CA CYS A 241 17.08 -11.05 -8.04
C CYS A 241 17.12 -12.26 -8.99
N ASP A 242 18.04 -12.29 -9.95
CA ASP A 242 18.05 -13.25 -11.08
C ASP A 242 18.09 -14.75 -10.68
N HIS A 243 18.62 -15.02 -9.48
CA HIS A 243 18.69 -16.38 -8.92
C HIS A 243 17.39 -16.82 -8.23
N LEU A 244 16.49 -15.88 -7.91
CA LEU A 244 15.25 -16.11 -7.16
C LEU A 244 14.08 -16.44 -8.11
N ARG A 245 14.06 -17.62 -8.72
CA ARG A 245 13.06 -18.04 -9.72
C ARG A 245 11.60 -18.01 -9.23
N ALA A 246 11.31 -18.67 -8.12
CA ALA A 246 10.01 -18.63 -7.45
C ALA A 246 9.73 -17.23 -6.88
N GLY A 247 10.74 -16.52 -6.37
CA GLY A 247 10.59 -15.13 -5.92
C GLY A 247 10.17 -14.17 -7.05
N ILE A 248 10.75 -14.33 -8.24
CA ILE A 248 10.39 -13.60 -9.46
C ILE A 248 8.95 -13.93 -9.88
N ARG A 249 8.56 -15.21 -9.81
CA ARG A 249 7.20 -15.67 -10.10
C ARG A 249 6.18 -14.98 -9.18
N ALA A 250 6.43 -14.98 -7.88
CA ALA A 250 5.60 -14.29 -6.90
C ALA A 250 5.57 -12.78 -7.17
N GLY A 251 6.74 -12.15 -7.32
CA GLY A 251 6.85 -10.72 -7.61
C GLY A 251 6.10 -10.28 -8.87
N GLY A 252 6.19 -11.02 -9.98
CA GLY A 252 5.47 -10.67 -11.20
C GLY A 252 3.96 -10.79 -11.07
N ALA A 253 3.47 -11.82 -10.37
CA ALA A 253 2.05 -11.95 -10.04
C ALA A 253 1.57 -10.79 -9.16
N LEU A 254 2.36 -10.40 -8.16
CA LEU A 254 2.08 -9.27 -7.29
C LEU A 254 2.00 -7.95 -8.05
N LEU A 255 3.01 -7.67 -8.89
CA LEU A 255 3.03 -6.44 -9.67
C LEU A 255 1.85 -6.38 -10.65
N GLY A 256 1.54 -7.49 -11.33
CA GLY A 256 0.37 -7.57 -12.20
C GLY A 256 -0.94 -7.30 -11.45
N TYR A 257 -1.06 -7.79 -10.22
CA TYR A 257 -2.22 -7.49 -9.36
C TYR A 257 -2.32 -6.00 -9.00
N ILE A 258 -1.20 -5.35 -8.66
CA ILE A 258 -1.20 -3.90 -8.37
C ILE A 258 -1.56 -3.10 -9.63
N GLN A 259 -1.05 -3.49 -10.81
CA GLN A 259 -1.40 -2.86 -12.09
C GLN A 259 -2.90 -2.97 -12.39
N GLU A 260 -3.51 -4.15 -12.17
CA GLU A 260 -4.95 -4.37 -12.37
C GLU A 260 -5.82 -3.56 -11.40
N THR A 261 -5.42 -3.48 -10.13
CA THR A 261 -6.20 -2.82 -9.07
C THR A 261 -6.10 -1.30 -9.11
N GLN A 262 -4.91 -0.76 -9.42
CA GLN A 262 -4.67 0.68 -9.48
C GLN A 262 -5.00 1.32 -10.83
N ARG A 263 -4.87 0.59 -11.94
CA ARG A 263 -5.13 1.07 -13.32
C ARG A 263 -4.48 2.42 -13.65
N THR A 264 -3.32 2.70 -13.06
CA THR A 264 -2.58 3.96 -13.16
C THR A 264 -1.09 3.70 -13.31
N ASP A 265 -0.31 4.76 -13.57
CA ASP A 265 1.14 4.66 -13.67
C ASP A 265 1.76 4.29 -12.31
N LEU A 266 2.59 3.25 -12.31
CA LEU A 266 3.32 2.74 -11.14
C LEU A 266 4.83 3.04 -11.22
N SER A 267 5.24 3.99 -12.06
CA SER A 267 6.65 4.36 -12.31
C SER A 267 7.46 4.77 -11.08
N TYR A 268 6.80 5.11 -9.97
CA TYR A 268 7.44 5.36 -8.68
C TYR A 268 8.01 4.10 -8.02
N ILE A 269 7.51 2.91 -8.39
CA ILE A 269 8.07 1.62 -7.98
C ILE A 269 9.32 1.36 -8.82
N LYS A 270 10.45 1.95 -8.40
CA LYS A 270 11.69 1.98 -9.19
C LYS A 270 12.62 0.80 -8.96
N LYS A 271 12.40 0.02 -7.89
CA LYS A 271 13.32 -1.03 -7.48
C LYS A 271 12.58 -2.22 -6.89
N ILE A 272 13.04 -3.41 -7.26
CA ILE A 272 12.79 -4.67 -6.57
C ILE A 272 14.08 -5.11 -5.86
N SER A 273 13.98 -5.66 -4.65
CA SER A 273 15.16 -6.13 -3.90
C SER A 273 14.95 -7.51 -3.30
N PRO A 274 16.02 -8.33 -3.19
CA PRO A 274 15.94 -9.58 -2.46
C PRO A 274 15.83 -9.31 -0.96
N LEU A 275 14.94 -10.01 -0.26
CA LEU A 275 14.90 -10.07 1.20
C LEU A 275 16.07 -10.94 1.68
N ASN A 276 17.23 -10.32 1.87
CA ASN A 276 18.46 -11.03 2.18
C ASN A 276 18.50 -11.58 3.61
N LYS A 277 18.06 -12.83 3.80
CA LYS A 277 18.07 -13.51 5.11
C LYS A 277 19.47 -13.66 5.73
N SER A 278 20.52 -13.76 4.91
CA SER A 278 21.90 -13.91 5.41
C SER A 278 22.49 -12.63 6.01
N GLY A 279 21.93 -11.46 5.68
CA GLY A 279 22.41 -10.17 6.16
C GLY A 279 21.89 -9.79 7.55
N TYR A 280 20.91 -10.53 8.08
CA TYR A 280 20.17 -10.15 9.29
C TYR A 280 20.11 -11.30 10.31
N LEU A 281 20.01 -10.94 11.59
CA LEU A 281 19.75 -11.91 12.65
C LEU A 281 18.35 -12.50 12.44
N ILE A 282 18.27 -13.82 12.27
CA ILE A 282 17.00 -14.52 12.21
C ILE A 282 16.48 -14.63 13.65
N ILE A 283 15.38 -13.95 13.91
CA ILE A 283 14.58 -14.08 15.13
C ILE A 283 13.29 -14.74 14.69
N ASP A 284 12.91 -15.87 15.26
CA ASP A 284 11.65 -16.57 14.93
C ASP A 284 10.41 -15.84 15.45
N GLU A 285 9.21 -16.21 14.98
CA GLU A 285 7.93 -15.62 15.39
C GLU A 285 7.76 -15.58 16.91
N SER A 286 8.01 -16.72 17.58
CA SER A 286 7.79 -16.85 19.02
C SER A 286 8.72 -15.92 19.82
N SER A 287 9.97 -15.79 19.39
CA SER A 287 10.97 -14.89 19.96
C SER A 287 10.58 -13.43 19.71
N ARG A 288 10.15 -13.05 18.49
CA ARG A 288 9.69 -11.68 18.19
C ARG A 288 8.50 -11.28 19.07
N ARG A 289 7.55 -12.20 19.27
CA ARG A 289 6.35 -12.01 20.08
C ARG A 289 6.65 -11.94 21.58
N ASN A 290 7.49 -12.84 22.10
CA ASN A 290 7.89 -12.86 23.51
C ASN A 290 8.76 -11.65 23.91
N LEU A 291 9.54 -11.12 22.97
CA LEU A 291 10.31 -9.88 23.16
C LEU A 291 9.44 -8.62 22.99
N GLU A 292 8.17 -8.77 22.60
CA GLU A 292 7.24 -7.66 22.32
C GLU A 292 7.89 -6.58 21.45
N LEU A 293 8.56 -6.99 20.36
CA LEU A 293 9.39 -6.09 19.57
C LEU A 293 8.56 -4.92 19.01
N THR A 294 7.42 -5.21 18.40
CA THR A 294 6.55 -4.21 17.78
C THR A 294 5.21 -4.05 18.48
N GLU A 295 4.74 -5.10 19.15
CA GLU A 295 3.42 -5.19 19.79
C GLU A 295 3.49 -6.04 21.05
N THR A 296 2.60 -5.77 22.01
CA THR A 296 2.45 -6.52 23.25
C THR A 296 1.79 -7.87 23.00
N ILE A 297 2.22 -8.89 23.77
CA ILE A 297 1.67 -10.25 23.70
C ILE A 297 0.20 -10.29 24.10
N ILE A 298 -0.20 -9.40 25.03
CA ILE A 298 -1.59 -9.21 25.45
C ILE A 298 -2.16 -8.03 24.66
N GLY A 299 -3.18 -8.30 23.85
CA GLY A 299 -3.97 -7.29 23.17
C GLY A 299 -3.37 -6.72 21.88
N GLY A 300 -2.18 -7.19 21.45
CA GLY A 300 -1.59 -6.80 20.16
C GLY A 300 -1.38 -5.30 20.02
N ARG A 301 -1.01 -4.63 21.11
CA ARG A 301 -0.93 -3.16 21.13
C ARG A 301 0.48 -2.71 20.91
N ARG A 302 0.62 -1.60 20.21
CA ARG A 302 1.91 -0.93 20.10
C ARG A 302 2.36 -0.40 21.47
N GLU A 303 1.46 0.20 22.25
CA GLU A 303 1.83 0.75 23.56
C GLU A 303 2.33 -0.34 24.51
N GLY A 304 3.52 -0.13 25.07
CA GLY A 304 4.19 -1.10 25.95
C GLY A 304 5.23 -1.98 25.25
N SER A 305 5.23 -2.03 23.91
CA SER A 305 6.27 -2.73 23.13
C SER A 305 7.63 -2.01 23.15
N LEU A 306 8.69 -2.72 22.74
CA LEU A 306 10.02 -2.12 22.55
C LEU A 306 9.99 -0.99 21.51
N LEU A 307 9.29 -1.18 20.38
CA LEU A 307 9.14 -0.17 19.35
C LEU A 307 8.48 1.10 19.89
N TRP A 308 7.50 0.99 20.78
CA TRP A 308 6.84 2.15 21.38
C TRP A 308 7.79 2.97 22.26
N VAL A 309 8.64 2.30 23.05
CA VAL A 309 9.65 2.97 23.88
C VAL A 309 10.70 3.68 23.03
N LEU A 310 11.13 3.05 21.92
CA LEU A 310 12.20 3.57 21.07
C LEU A 310 11.74 4.62 20.04
N ASP A 311 10.47 4.60 19.63
CA ASP A 311 9.98 5.48 18.57
C ASP A 311 9.76 6.93 19.05
N LEU A 312 10.85 7.68 19.04
CA LEU A 312 10.89 9.14 19.21
C LEU A 312 11.27 9.85 17.89
N THR A 313 10.94 9.21 16.76
CA THR A 313 11.24 9.72 15.42
C THR A 313 10.42 10.97 15.11
N CYS A 314 10.97 11.87 14.28
CA CYS A 314 10.31 13.13 13.91
C CYS A 314 9.40 13.00 12.69
N THR A 315 9.52 11.92 11.90
CA THR A 315 8.78 11.73 10.64
C THR A 315 8.13 10.34 10.58
N PRO A 316 6.97 10.19 9.90
CA PRO A 316 6.34 8.87 9.70
C PRO A 316 7.23 7.87 8.97
N MET A 317 7.94 8.29 7.90
CA MET A 317 8.91 7.45 7.19
C MET A 317 10.09 7.01 8.08
N GLY A 318 10.51 7.87 9.01
CA GLY A 318 11.51 7.52 10.02
C GLY A 318 11.02 6.45 10.99
N ALA A 319 9.75 6.54 11.42
CA ALA A 319 9.12 5.52 12.27
C ALA A 319 9.04 4.16 11.58
N ARG A 320 8.63 4.14 10.30
CA ARG A 320 8.60 2.91 9.48
C ARG A 320 9.99 2.31 9.31
N PHE A 321 10.98 3.15 9.01
CA PHE A 321 12.38 2.71 8.92
C PHE A 321 12.88 2.12 10.24
N LEU A 322 12.62 2.76 11.38
CA LEU A 322 12.99 2.24 12.70
C LEU A 322 12.35 0.87 12.98
N ARG A 323 11.05 0.72 12.70
CA ARG A 323 10.35 -0.57 12.82
C ARG A 323 11.04 -1.63 11.98
N GLN A 324 11.39 -1.31 10.73
CA GLN A 324 12.11 -2.24 9.85
C GLN A 324 13.49 -2.60 10.42
N GLN A 325 14.26 -1.65 10.95
CA GLN A 325 15.57 -1.94 11.54
C GLN A 325 15.48 -2.84 12.78
N LEU A 326 14.38 -2.75 13.54
CA LEU A 326 14.13 -3.61 14.68
C LEU A 326 13.80 -5.06 14.26
N LEU A 327 13.05 -5.22 13.17
CA LEU A 327 12.65 -6.53 12.64
C LEU A 327 13.74 -7.20 11.80
N PHE A 328 14.71 -6.44 11.31
CA PHE A 328 15.83 -6.93 10.51
C PHE A 328 17.17 -6.45 11.11
N PRO A 329 17.58 -6.97 12.28
CA PRO A 329 18.84 -6.57 12.91
C PRO A 329 20.02 -6.98 12.04
N LEU A 330 20.95 -6.06 11.77
CA LEU A 330 22.12 -6.33 10.93
C LEU A 330 23.08 -7.35 11.54
N GLN A 331 23.67 -8.21 10.72
CA GLN A 331 24.84 -9.03 11.09
C GLN A 331 26.17 -8.38 10.70
N ASP A 332 26.14 -7.44 9.74
CA ASP A 332 27.31 -6.76 9.22
C ASP A 332 27.90 -5.79 10.25
N ARG A 333 29.04 -6.19 10.84
CA ARG A 333 29.72 -5.43 11.88
C ARG A 333 30.11 -4.02 11.44
N GLU A 334 30.56 -3.84 10.20
CA GLU A 334 31.00 -2.51 9.73
C GLU A 334 29.82 -1.55 9.64
N LYS A 335 28.69 -2.01 9.12
CA LYS A 335 27.44 -1.22 9.09
C LYS A 335 26.94 -0.88 10.49
N ILE A 336 27.04 -1.82 11.43
CA ILE A 336 26.66 -1.58 12.83
C ILE A 336 27.56 -0.49 13.45
N ILE A 337 28.88 -0.60 13.29
CA ILE A 337 29.84 0.38 13.83
C ILE A 337 29.61 1.77 13.21
N ASN A 338 29.35 1.86 11.91
CA ASN A 338 29.07 3.14 11.25
C ASN A 338 27.80 3.82 11.79
N ARG A 339 26.76 3.04 12.10
CA ARG A 339 25.54 3.55 12.76
C ARG A 339 25.84 4.02 14.18
N LEU A 340 26.56 3.22 14.97
CA LEU A 340 26.94 3.58 16.34
C LEU A 340 27.78 4.85 16.38
N GLY A 341 28.75 5.01 15.49
CA GLY A 341 29.55 6.24 15.41
C GLY A 341 28.72 7.49 15.09
N SER A 342 27.63 7.35 14.33
CA SER A 342 26.69 8.44 14.09
C SER A 342 25.91 8.82 15.35
N VAL A 343 25.47 7.81 16.12
CA VAL A 343 24.78 8.02 17.39
C VAL A 343 25.72 8.68 18.39
N GLU A 344 26.95 8.21 18.53
CA GLU A 344 27.97 8.81 19.41
C GLU A 344 28.26 10.27 19.04
N SER A 345 28.36 10.58 17.74
CA SER A 345 28.58 11.94 17.25
C SER A 345 27.41 12.88 17.63
N LEU A 346 26.16 12.43 17.47
CA LEU A 346 24.98 13.21 17.84
C LEU A 346 24.82 13.36 19.36
N LEU A 347 25.26 12.38 20.15
CA LEU A 347 25.27 12.48 21.61
C LEU A 347 26.34 13.46 22.11
N ALA A 348 27.47 13.55 21.40
CA ALA A 348 28.55 14.48 21.72
C ALA A 348 28.21 15.95 21.39
N ASP A 349 27.32 16.19 20.41
CA ASP A 349 26.82 17.52 20.04
C ASP A 349 25.27 17.61 20.14
N PRO A 350 24.73 17.92 21.34
CA PRO A 350 23.29 18.06 21.53
C PRO A 350 22.65 19.18 20.70
N ARG A 351 23.41 20.22 20.32
CA ARG A 351 22.87 21.34 19.52
C ARG A 351 22.65 20.88 18.08
N LEU A 352 23.62 20.16 17.51
CA LEU A 352 23.46 19.55 16.19
C LEU A 352 22.26 18.59 16.19
N GLN A 353 22.12 17.75 17.22
CA GLN A 353 20.98 16.84 17.36
C GLN A 353 19.65 17.59 17.40
N GLU A 354 19.53 18.65 18.20
CA GLU A 354 18.31 19.46 18.32
C GLU A 354 17.96 20.13 16.98
N ASN A 355 18.93 20.74 16.30
CA ASN A 355 18.72 21.39 15.00
C ASN A 355 18.24 20.40 13.93
N ILE A 356 18.86 19.21 13.85
CA ILE A 356 18.43 18.15 12.93
C ILE A 356 16.99 17.74 13.24
N ARG A 357 16.64 17.58 14.52
CA ARG A 357 15.28 17.20 14.93
C ARG A 357 14.25 18.25 14.55
N LEU A 358 14.54 19.54 14.78
CA LEU A 358 13.65 20.65 14.43
C LEU A 358 13.33 20.64 12.93
N ILE A 359 14.34 20.47 12.09
CA ILE A 359 14.18 20.41 10.63
C ILE A 359 13.37 19.19 10.21
N LEU A 360 13.69 18.01 10.77
CA LEU A 360 12.96 16.78 10.45
C LEU A 360 11.49 16.84 10.88
N THR A 361 11.15 17.56 11.96
CA THR A 361 9.74 17.74 12.39
C THR A 361 8.91 18.53 11.39
N GLU A 362 9.53 19.37 10.56
CA GLU A 362 8.84 20.11 9.50
C GLU A 362 8.72 19.32 8.18
N ILE A 363 9.36 18.16 8.09
CA ILE A 363 9.30 17.30 6.91
C ILE A 363 8.11 16.34 7.05
N TYR A 364 7.17 16.46 6.11
CA TYR A 364 6.03 15.54 6.00
C TYR A 364 6.48 14.18 5.46
N ASP A 365 5.52 13.25 5.32
CA ASP A 365 5.77 11.91 4.77
C ASP A 365 5.99 11.95 3.25
N ILE A 366 7.17 12.43 2.83
CA ILE A 366 7.54 12.59 1.42
C ILE A 366 7.38 11.26 0.66
N GLU A 367 7.69 10.12 1.29
CA GLU A 367 7.59 8.79 0.68
C GLU A 367 6.15 8.50 0.21
N ARG A 368 5.16 8.69 1.08
CA ARG A 368 3.73 8.48 0.72
C ARG A 368 3.16 9.59 -0.15
N LEU A 369 3.58 10.83 0.07
CA LEU A 369 3.16 11.97 -0.76
C LEU A 369 3.56 11.76 -2.22
N CYS A 370 4.80 11.33 -2.48
CA CYS A 370 5.29 11.03 -3.83
C CYS A 370 4.44 9.94 -4.51
N SER A 371 4.19 8.82 -3.83
CA SER A 371 3.37 7.73 -4.39
C SER A 371 1.96 8.20 -4.72
N ARG A 372 1.31 8.96 -3.83
CA ARG A 372 -0.05 9.48 -4.04
C ARG A 372 -0.12 10.45 -5.22
N LEU A 373 0.89 11.32 -5.37
CA LEU A 373 0.96 12.26 -6.49
C LEU A 373 1.13 11.54 -7.82
N VAL A 374 1.98 10.52 -7.90
CA VAL A 374 2.20 9.73 -9.13
C VAL A 374 0.95 8.91 -9.50
N LEU A 375 0.27 8.33 -8.51
CA LEU A 375 -0.99 7.60 -8.69
C LEU A 375 -2.19 8.50 -9.08
N GLY A 376 -2.00 9.82 -9.18
CA GLY A 376 -3.08 10.77 -9.47
C GLY A 376 -4.10 10.92 -8.34
N GLN A 377 -3.74 10.49 -7.11
CA GLN A 377 -4.58 10.56 -5.91
C GLN A 377 -4.16 11.68 -4.96
N GLY A 378 -3.12 12.44 -5.33
CA GLY A 378 -2.70 13.63 -4.62
C GLY A 378 -3.63 14.83 -4.84
N ASN A 379 -3.59 15.76 -3.91
CA ASN A 379 -4.35 17.00 -3.89
C ASN A 379 -3.44 18.21 -3.66
N ALA A 380 -4.00 19.42 -3.66
CA ALA A 380 -3.22 20.65 -3.52
C ALA A 380 -2.47 20.73 -2.18
N ARG A 381 -3.07 20.22 -1.09
CA ARG A 381 -2.39 20.18 0.22
C ARG A 381 -1.21 19.23 0.20
N ASP A 382 -1.30 18.10 -0.50
CA ASP A 382 -0.15 17.18 -0.62
C ASP A 382 1.01 17.83 -1.37
N MET A 383 0.69 18.57 -2.44
CA MET A 383 1.69 19.33 -3.19
C MET A 383 2.32 20.44 -2.33
N SER A 384 1.50 21.16 -1.54
CA SER A 384 2.00 22.16 -0.59
C SER A 384 2.87 21.53 0.52
N SER A 385 2.45 20.39 1.09
CA SER A 385 3.22 19.65 2.10
C SER A 385 4.55 19.15 1.55
N LEU A 386 4.56 18.68 0.29
CA LEU A 386 5.79 18.35 -0.42
C LEU A 386 6.67 19.60 -0.56
N GLY A 387 6.13 20.72 -1.03
CA GLY A 387 6.85 21.99 -1.15
C GLY A 387 7.48 22.47 0.16
N ILE A 388 6.76 22.40 1.27
CA ILE A 388 7.26 22.72 2.62
C ILE A 388 8.40 21.78 3.01
N SER A 389 8.25 20.47 2.77
CA SER A 389 9.28 19.49 3.09
C SER A 389 10.56 19.70 2.28
N LEU A 390 10.43 19.98 0.98
CA LEU A 390 11.57 20.22 0.09
C LEU A 390 12.33 21.50 0.46
N ALA A 391 11.63 22.54 0.97
CA ALA A 391 12.26 23.77 1.44
C ALA A 391 13.30 23.56 2.55
N ARG A 392 13.17 22.46 3.30
CA ARG A 392 14.02 22.10 4.44
C ARG A 392 15.25 21.29 4.09
N LEU A 393 15.27 20.65 2.91
CA LEU A 393 16.38 19.80 2.49
C LEU A 393 17.72 20.54 2.33
N PRO A 394 17.79 21.78 1.79
CA PRO A 394 19.06 22.49 1.69
C PRO A 394 19.74 22.72 3.05
N GLU A 395 18.96 23.12 4.07
CA GLU A 395 19.47 23.34 5.42
C GLU A 395 19.92 22.02 6.07
N LEU A 396 19.11 20.97 5.95
CA LEU A 396 19.45 19.63 6.43
C LEU A 396 20.76 19.12 5.80
N LYS A 397 20.90 19.32 4.49
CA LYS A 397 22.09 18.93 3.72
C LYS A 397 23.37 19.52 4.32
N LEU A 398 23.36 20.83 4.58
CA LEU A 398 24.52 21.55 5.11
C LEU A 398 24.86 21.06 6.52
N LEU A 399 23.87 20.96 7.40
CA LEU A 399 24.09 20.48 8.78
C LEU A 399 24.67 19.07 8.83
N LEU A 400 24.19 18.17 7.96
CA LEU A 400 24.72 16.81 7.87
C LEU A 400 26.12 16.78 7.27
N ALA A 401 26.40 17.56 6.22
CA ALA A 401 27.73 17.60 5.61
C ALA A 401 28.82 18.12 6.57
N ASP A 402 28.44 19.03 7.48
CA ASP A 402 29.32 19.65 8.47
C ASP A 402 29.44 18.85 9.78
N SER A 403 28.74 17.72 9.93
CA SER A 403 28.69 16.92 11.17
C SER A 403 30.01 16.19 11.53
N GLY A 404 31.08 16.39 10.77
CA GLY A 404 32.32 15.64 10.89
C GLY A 404 32.32 14.30 10.12
N PRO A 405 33.47 13.62 10.06
CA PRO A 405 33.64 12.44 9.22
C PRO A 405 32.78 11.26 9.71
N GLY A 406 32.11 10.59 8.76
CA GLY A 406 31.30 9.41 9.06
C GLY A 406 30.05 9.35 8.20
N LEU A 407 29.09 8.52 8.64
CA LEU A 407 27.87 8.26 7.89
C LEU A 407 26.99 9.51 7.75
N LEU A 408 26.90 10.39 8.76
CA LEU A 408 26.11 11.63 8.66
C LEU A 408 26.61 12.57 7.56
N GLN A 409 27.93 12.78 7.46
CA GLN A 409 28.52 13.57 6.40
C GLN A 409 28.32 12.95 5.02
N LEU A 410 28.43 11.62 4.91
CA LEU A 410 28.14 10.92 3.65
C LEU A 410 26.69 11.15 3.22
N LEU A 411 25.74 11.02 4.16
CA LEU A 411 24.33 11.31 3.90
C LEU A 411 24.11 12.75 3.48
N GLY A 412 24.72 13.72 4.16
CA GLY A 412 24.64 15.14 3.79
C GLY A 412 25.25 15.43 2.40
N ARG A 413 26.34 14.76 2.04
CA ARG A 413 26.96 14.94 0.72
C ARG A 413 26.08 14.43 -0.42
N ASP A 414 25.49 13.25 -0.22
CA ASP A 414 24.73 12.54 -1.23
C ASP A 414 23.25 12.98 -1.29
N LEU A 415 22.76 13.72 -0.28
CA LEU A 415 21.41 14.27 -0.26
C LEU A 415 21.20 15.29 -1.38
N ASP A 416 20.22 15.05 -2.25
CA ASP A 416 19.76 16.02 -3.25
C ASP A 416 18.83 17.05 -2.59
N PRO A 417 19.13 18.37 -2.66
CA PRO A 417 18.26 19.39 -2.09
C PRO A 417 16.96 19.62 -2.88
N LEU A 418 16.84 19.11 -4.12
CA LEU A 418 15.63 19.21 -4.95
C LEU A 418 15.07 20.64 -5.06
N THR A 419 15.98 21.62 -5.13
CA THR A 419 15.64 23.05 -5.10
C THR A 419 14.81 23.47 -6.31
N ASP A 420 15.08 22.87 -7.47
CA ASP A 420 14.32 23.08 -8.70
C ASP A 420 12.84 22.66 -8.58
N LEU A 421 12.58 21.52 -7.93
CA LEU A 421 11.22 21.06 -7.64
C LEU A 421 10.53 21.94 -6.60
N HIS A 422 11.24 22.36 -5.56
CA HIS A 422 10.71 23.30 -4.57
C HIS A 422 10.28 24.62 -5.25
N GLU A 423 11.16 25.23 -6.06
CA GLU A 423 10.88 26.47 -6.80
C GLU A 423 9.74 26.31 -7.81
N LEU A 424 9.58 25.12 -8.41
CA LEU A 424 8.44 24.83 -9.27
C LEU A 424 7.13 24.86 -8.48
N ILE A 425 7.07 24.16 -7.35
CA ILE A 425 5.88 24.09 -6.50
C ILE A 425 5.53 25.47 -5.95
N GLU A 426 6.51 26.22 -5.46
CA GLU A 426 6.32 27.55 -4.86
C GLU A 426 5.76 28.58 -5.87
N ARG A 427 6.17 28.48 -7.13
CA ARG A 427 5.66 29.33 -8.22
C ARG A 427 4.32 28.89 -8.76
N ALA A 428 4.04 27.58 -8.76
CA ALA A 428 2.85 27.02 -9.35
C ALA A 428 1.64 27.00 -8.42
N ILE A 429 1.84 26.69 -7.14
CA ILE A 429 0.76 26.35 -6.20
C ILE A 429 0.53 27.48 -5.21
N ARG A 430 -0.75 27.76 -4.93
CA ARG A 430 -1.15 28.72 -3.89
C ARG A 430 -0.95 28.14 -2.49
N ASN A 431 -0.49 28.97 -1.56
CA ASN A 431 -0.33 28.59 -0.16
C ASN A 431 -1.67 28.24 0.52
N ASP A 432 -2.77 28.85 0.06
CA ASP A 432 -4.13 28.65 0.56
C ASP A 432 -4.95 27.71 -0.32
N ALA A 433 -4.32 26.88 -1.16
CA ALA A 433 -5.01 26.03 -2.10
C ALA A 433 -6.00 25.05 -1.41
N PRO A 434 -7.23 24.90 -1.95
CA PRO A 434 -8.23 24.01 -1.37
C PRO A 434 -7.82 22.54 -1.52
N VAL A 435 -8.42 21.67 -0.69
CA VAL A 435 -8.18 20.22 -0.77
C VAL A 435 -8.72 19.66 -2.09
N THR A 436 -9.87 20.13 -2.54
CA THR A 436 -10.51 19.55 -3.71
C THR A 436 -10.00 20.26 -4.97
N LEU A 437 -9.54 19.48 -5.94
CA LEU A 437 -9.10 20.01 -7.24
C LEU A 437 -10.24 20.70 -8.02
N ARG A 438 -11.51 20.44 -7.64
CA ARG A 438 -12.72 20.94 -8.30
C ARG A 438 -13.11 22.36 -7.89
N GLU A 439 -12.65 22.83 -6.72
CA GLU A 439 -12.98 24.17 -6.21
C GLU A 439 -12.22 25.31 -6.90
N GLY A 440 -11.24 24.99 -7.75
CA GLY A 440 -10.39 26.00 -8.39
C GLY A 440 -9.41 26.64 -7.39
N ASN A 441 -8.86 27.81 -7.72
CA ASN A 441 -7.91 28.54 -6.87
C ASN A 441 -6.71 27.70 -6.39
N LEU A 442 -6.20 26.83 -7.26
CA LEU A 442 -5.01 26.00 -6.98
C LEU A 442 -3.73 26.67 -7.46
N ILE A 443 -3.79 27.17 -8.68
CA ILE A 443 -2.64 27.74 -9.37
C ILE A 443 -2.44 29.18 -8.94
N LYS A 444 -1.18 29.55 -8.69
CA LYS A 444 -0.78 30.88 -8.27
C LYS A 444 -0.93 31.86 -9.42
N GLU A 445 -1.40 33.07 -9.11
CA GLU A 445 -1.47 34.17 -10.07
C GLU A 445 -0.07 34.46 -10.66
N GLY A 446 -0.02 34.65 -11.97
CA GLY A 446 1.22 34.88 -12.72
C GLY A 446 1.94 33.60 -13.18
N TYR A 447 1.46 32.40 -12.80
CA TYR A 447 2.04 31.15 -13.29
C TYR A 447 1.66 30.87 -14.75
N HIS A 448 0.41 31.19 -15.15
CA HIS A 448 -0.08 30.94 -16.50
C HIS A 448 -0.96 32.07 -17.02
N LYS A 449 -0.47 32.78 -18.04
CA LYS A 449 -1.08 34.01 -18.59
C LYS A 449 -2.50 33.85 -19.15
N GLU A 450 -2.90 32.65 -19.57
CA GLU A 450 -4.26 32.38 -20.05
C GLU A 450 -5.23 32.09 -18.90
N LEU A 451 -4.70 31.69 -17.74
CA LEU A 451 -5.48 31.40 -16.54
C LEU A 451 -5.70 32.67 -15.71
N ASP A 452 -4.71 33.56 -15.69
CA ASP A 452 -4.78 34.92 -15.15
C ASP A 452 -5.79 35.79 -15.94
#